data_AF-A0A5R9GJ29-F1
#
_entry.id   AF-A0A5R9GJ29-F1
#
_cell.length_a   1.000
_cell.length_b   1.000
_cell.length_c   1.000
_cell.angle_alpha   90.00
_cell.angle_beta   90.00
_cell.angle_gamma   90.00
#
_symmetry.space_group_name_H-M   'P 1'
#
loop_
_entity.id
_entity.type
_entity.pdbx_description
1 polymer ?
#
loop_
_entity_poly.entity_id
_entity_poly.type
_entity_poly.pdbx_seq_one_letter_code
_entity_poly.pdbx_strand_id
1 'polypeptide(L)' 'MTLHSLLVKDAIQIVYDDAKRHVLLELSSGGYRERYVATHIDDPGEIDDIVAALLEAKRRLSENA' A
#
# COMPACT_ATOMS: atom_id res chain seq x y z
N MET A 1 -12.08 10.68 -11.20
CA MET A 1 -11.09 9.75 -10.62
C MET A 1 -11.55 9.47 -9.20
N THR A 2 -11.90 8.22 -8.91
CA THR A 2 -12.38 7.79 -7.59
C THR A 2 -11.27 6.97 -6.95
N LEU A 3 -10.93 7.28 -5.71
CA LEU A 3 -9.85 6.60 -4.98
C LEU A 3 -10.46 5.78 -3.85
N HIS A 4 -9.94 4.58 -3.66
CA HIS A 4 -10.36 3.67 -2.60
C HIS A 4 -9.17 3.41 -1.67
N SER A 5 -9.33 3.72 -0.37
CA SER A 5 -8.33 3.42 0.66
C SER A 5 -8.56 2.02 1.19
N LEU A 6 -7.57 1.15 1.05
CA LEU A 6 -7.67 -0.28 1.39
C LEU A 6 -7.06 -0.61 2.75
N LEU A 7 -6.03 0.14 3.16
CA LEU A 7 -5.38 0.00 4.46
C LEU A 7 -4.84 1.36 4.88
N VAL A 8 -5.16 1.77 6.11
CA VAL A 8 -4.62 2.99 6.74
C VAL A 8 -4.10 2.58 8.11
N LYS A 9 -2.77 2.54 8.27
CA LYS A 9 -2.17 2.41 9.60
C LYS A 9 -0.78 3.03 9.66
N ASP A 10 -0.64 4.08 10.47
CA ASP A 10 0.51 4.85 10.99
C ASP A 10 1.76 5.10 10.11
N ALA A 11 1.90 4.45 8.96
CA ALA A 11 2.97 4.68 8.02
C ALA A 11 2.71 4.22 6.58
N ILE A 12 1.66 3.43 6.31
CA ILE A 12 1.42 2.92 4.97
C ILE A 12 -0.05 3.11 4.59
N GLN A 13 -0.30 3.89 3.55
CA GLN A 13 -1.59 3.98 2.88
C GLN A 13 -1.49 3.34 1.51
N ILE A 14 -2.42 2.42 1.21
CA ILE A 14 -2.52 1.76 -0.10
C ILE A 14 -3.67 2.40 -0.87
N VAL A 15 -3.35 2.98 -2.02
CA VAL A 15 -4.30 3.64 -2.93
C VAL A 15 -4.31 2.92 -4.27
N TYR A 16 -5.50 2.58 -4.77
CA TYR A 16 -5.67 2.01 -6.10
C TYR A 16 -6.20 3.06 -7.08
N ASP A 17 -5.52 3.23 -8.23
CA ASP A 17 -5.98 4.02 -9.37
C ASP A 17 -6.45 3.07 -10.48
N ASP A 18 -7.76 2.83 -10.53
CA ASP A 18 -8.43 1.96 -11.49
C ASP A 18 -8.16 2.37 -12.94
N ALA A 19 -8.08 3.68 -13.22
CA ALA A 19 -7.87 4.19 -14.56
C ALA A 19 -6.45 3.89 -15.09
N LYS A 20 -5.47 3.74 -14.19
CA LYS A 20 -4.07 3.46 -14.55
C LYS A 20 -3.63 2.06 -14.19
N ARG A 21 -4.47 1.28 -13.51
CA ARG A 21 -4.14 -0.04 -12.94
C ARG A 21 -2.90 0.02 -12.06
N HIS A 22 -2.79 1.09 -11.26
CA HIS A 22 -1.65 1.32 -10.38
C HIS A 22 -2.05 1.17 -8.92
N VAL A 23 -1.15 0.59 -8.14
CA VAL A 23 -1.19 0.62 -6.68
C VAL A 23 -0.12 1.58 -6.21
N LEU A 24 -0.52 2.56 -5.41
CA LEU A 24 0.34 3.54 -4.78
C LEU A 24 0.43 3.21 -3.29
N LEU A 25 1.65 2.92 -2.83
CA LEU A 25 1.99 2.74 -1.43
C LEU A 25 2.55 4.06 -0.93
N GLU A 26 1.75 4.82 -0.20
CA GLU A 26 2.21 6.01 0.51
C GLU A 26 3.01 5.58 1.72
N LEU A 27 4.25 6.04 1.82
CA LEU A 27 5.12 5.86 2.98
C LEU A 27 4.97 7.11 3.86
N SER A 28 4.75 6.95 5.17
CA SER A 28 4.74 8.12 6.06
C SER A 28 6.08 8.81 6.02
N SER A 29 6.11 9.91 5.31
CA SER A 29 7.15 10.89 5.44
C SER A 29 6.73 11.78 6.60
N GLY A 30 7.49 11.75 7.70
CA GLY A 30 7.39 12.76 8.77
C GLY A 30 7.78 14.18 8.34
N GLY A 31 7.55 14.55 7.07
CA GLY A 31 7.91 15.83 6.46
C GLY A 31 6.92 16.24 5.36
N TYR A 32 7.07 17.48 4.87
CA TYR A 32 6.12 18.26 4.04
C TYR A 32 5.67 17.64 2.70
N ARG A 33 6.13 16.45 2.31
CA ARG A 33 5.82 15.85 1.00
C ARG A 33 5.72 14.33 1.07
N GLU A 34 4.52 13.84 0.80
CA GLU A 34 4.17 12.41 0.70
C GLU A 34 5.09 11.71 -0.31
N ARG A 35 5.61 10.54 0.07
CA ARG A 35 6.43 9.69 -0.80
C ARG A 35 5.64 8.45 -1.16
N TYR A 36 5.48 8.23 -2.45
CA TYR A 36 4.74 7.09 -2.98
C TYR A 36 5.69 6.11 -3.66
N VAL A 37 5.48 4.82 -3.42
CA VAL A 37 5.97 3.76 -4.30
C VAL A 37 4.81 3.34 -5.18
N ALA A 38 4.93 3.56 -6.48
CA ALA A 38 3.95 3.12 -7.46
C ALA A 38 4.37 1.75 -8.01
N THR A 39 3.44 0.78 -7.98
CA THR A 39 3.59 -0.48 -8.70
C THR A 39 2.43 -0.65 -9.68
N HIS A 40 2.73 -1.18 -10.86
CA HIS A 40 1.69 -1.61 -11.80
C HIS A 40 1.13 -2.95 -11.32
N ILE A 41 -0.16 -3.17 -11.55
CA ILE A 41 -0.80 -4.46 -11.33
C ILE A 41 -1.58 -4.90 -12.57
N ASP A 42 -1.46 -6.19 -12.89
CA ASP A 42 -2.06 -6.81 -14.06
C ASP A 42 -3.43 -7.42 -13.76
N ASP A 43 -3.78 -7.62 -12.50
CA ASP A 43 -5.09 -8.12 -12.05
C ASP A 43 -5.50 -7.48 -10.71
N PRO A 44 -6.78 -7.13 -10.50
CA PRO A 44 -7.23 -6.59 -9.22
C PRO A 44 -6.99 -7.52 -8.02
N GLY A 45 -6.90 -8.85 -8.22
CA GLY A 45 -6.55 -9.81 -7.18
C GLY A 45 -5.12 -9.65 -6.64
N GLU A 46 -4.20 -9.07 -7.41
CA GLU A 46 -2.84 -8.78 -6.96
C GLU A 46 -2.82 -7.76 -5.80
N ILE A 47 -3.89 -6.98 -5.64
CA ILE A 47 -4.06 -6.09 -4.49
C ILE A 47 -4.16 -6.88 -3.19
N ASP A 48 -4.95 -7.96 -3.20
CA ASP A 48 -5.14 -8.81 -2.03
C ASP A 48 -3.81 -9.49 -1.65
N ASP A 49 -3.02 -9.89 -2.65
CA ASP A 49 -1.67 -10.44 -2.45
C ASP A 49 -0.71 -9.41 -1.84
N ILE A 50 -0.72 -8.16 -2.31
CA ILE A 50 0.08 -7.07 -1.75
C ILE A 50 -0.31 -6.80 -0.29
N VAL A 51 -1.61 -6.75 0.00
CA VAL A 51 -2.12 -6.55 1.36
C VAL A 51 -1.70 -7.70 2.27
N ALA A 52 -1.86 -8.95 1.82
CA ALA A 52 -1.48 -10.14 2.56
C ALA A 52 0.03 -10.16 2.87
N ALA A 53 0.87 -9.83 1.88
CA ALA A 53 2.33 -9.76 2.05
C ALA A 53 2.75 -8.69 3.07
N LEU A 54 2.11 -7.52 3.06
CA LEU A 54 2.39 -6.44 4.01
C LEU A 54 1.97 -6.80 5.44
N LEU A 55 0.81 -7.45 5.60
CA LEU A 55 0.34 -7.93 6.90
C LEU A 55 1.27 -9.01 7.48
N GLU A 56 1.73 -9.93 6.64
CA GLU A 56 2.69 -10.96 7.04
C GLU A 56 4.05 -10.37 7.41
N ALA A 57 4.58 -9.44 6.62
CA ALA A 57 5.82 -8.74 6.93
C ALA A 57 5.75 -8.03 8.30
N LYS A 58 4.64 -7.35 8.58
CA LYS A 58 4.39 -6.70 9.87
C LYS A 58 4.34 -7.70 11.03
N ARG A 59 3.68 -8.85 10.85
CA ARG A 59 3.62 -9.91 11.86
C ARG A 59 5.04 -10.38 12.21
N ARG A 60 5.87 -10.67 11.21
CA ARG A 60 7.27 -11.09 11.40
C ARG A 60 8.12 -10.03 12.10
N LEU A 61 7.94 -8.75 11.77
CA LEU A 61 8.66 -7.67 12.44
C LEU A 61 8.26 -7.54 13.92
N SER A 62 7.00 -7.84 14.26
CA SER A 62 6.50 -7.79 15.64
C SER A 62 6.93 -9.01 16.46
N GLU A 63 7.17 -10.15 15.82
CA GLU A 63 7.65 -11.39 16.47
C GLU A 63 9.17 -11.39 16.73
N ASN A 64 9.91 -10.54 16.02
CA ASN A 64 11.37 -10.38 16.16
C ASN A 64 11.77 -9.08 16.91
N ALA A 65 10.80 -8.37 17.50
CA ALA A 65 11.00 -7.16 18.29
C ALA A 65 10.90 -7.47 19.79
#